data_AF-A0A1Y4HTH6-F1
#
_entry.id   AF-A0A1Y4HTH6-F1
#
_cell.length_a   1.000
_cell.length_b   1.000
_cell.length_c   1.000
_cell.angle_alpha   90.00
_cell.angle_beta   90.00
_cell.angle_gamma   90.00
#
_symmetry.space_group_name_H-M   'P 1'
#
loop_
_entity.id
_entity.type
_entity.pdbx_description
1 polymer ?
#
loop_
_entity_poly.entity_id
_entity_poly.type
_entity_poly.pdbx_seq_one_letter_code
_entity_poly.pdbx_strand_id
1 'polypeptide(L)'
;MNVILLCGEAQDHIMRNALLPALERYGGVVYAGQRQIFRITTEKPAFFVFDCEHIPEISLDKGILLFKNSFAEKTETMLPAHLCCILESSNHRAAALLQQSGSPVITYGMSARDTLTASSMERDRMVFSLQRSVTTLTGTLLEPHDFFVTSCSGAGPRQLLPAAAVLLLCGMESSGDGYHI
;
A
#
# COMPACT_ATOMS: atom_id res chain seq x y z
N MET A 1 -7.22 14.18 1.99
CA MET A 1 -5.92 13.62 2.38
C MET A 1 -6.14 12.15 2.65
N ASN A 2 -5.38 11.27 1.99
CA ASN A 2 -5.49 9.83 2.18
C ASN A 2 -4.60 9.41 3.36
N VAL A 3 -5.14 8.57 4.25
CA VAL A 3 -4.43 8.07 5.44
C VAL A 3 -3.96 6.64 5.19
N ILE A 4 -2.67 6.41 5.38
CA ILE A 4 -2.02 5.11 5.26
C ILE A 4 -1.37 4.76 6.59
N LEU A 5 -1.76 3.62 7.15
CA LEU A 5 -1.13 2.99 8.31
C LEU A 5 -0.14 1.95 7.77
N LEU A 6 1.15 2.14 8.03
CA LEU A 6 2.18 1.16 7.72
C LEU A 6 2.50 0.39 9.00
N CYS A 7 2.21 -0.91 9.03
CA CYS A 7 2.25 -1.69 10.27
C CYS A 7 3.25 -2.86 10.23
N GLY A 8 4.20 -2.87 11.18
CA GLY A 8 5.20 -3.93 11.38
C GLY A 8 6.48 -3.37 12.00
N GLU A 9 7.51 -4.19 12.17
CA GLU A 9 8.73 -3.81 12.93
C GLU A 9 9.31 -2.45 12.50
N ALA A 10 9.74 -1.64 13.45
CA ALA A 10 10.20 -0.27 13.21
C ALA A 10 11.46 -0.23 12.32
N GLN A 11 12.31 -1.25 12.46
CA GLN A 11 13.54 -1.44 11.68
C GLN A 11 13.29 -1.90 10.24
N ASP A 12 12.09 -2.40 9.92
CA ASP A 12 11.71 -2.73 8.55
C ASP A 12 11.37 -1.45 7.79
N HIS A 13 12.36 -0.99 7.02
CA HIS A 13 12.26 0.20 6.19
C HIS A 13 11.97 -0.12 4.73
N ILE A 14 11.82 -1.39 4.35
CA ILE A 14 11.73 -1.79 2.94
C ILE A 14 10.51 -1.12 2.28
N MET A 15 9.33 -1.28 2.88
CA MET A 15 8.12 -0.65 2.35
C MET A 15 8.13 0.87 2.48
N ARG A 16 8.64 1.40 3.60
CA ARG A 16 8.76 2.85 3.80
C ARG A 16 9.57 3.49 2.69
N ASN A 17 10.73 2.90 2.36
CA ASN A 17 11.66 3.45 1.38
C ASN A 17 11.12 3.39 -0.06
N ALA A 18 10.21 2.48 -0.37
CA ALA A 18 9.51 2.45 -1.66
C ALA A 18 8.27 3.37 -1.67
N LEU A 19 7.52 3.40 -0.58
CA LEU A 19 6.25 4.12 -0.48
C LEU A 19 6.42 5.63 -0.44
N LEU A 20 7.33 6.16 0.40
CA LEU A 20 7.43 7.61 0.58
C LEU A 20 7.83 8.36 -0.69
N PRO A 21 8.83 7.92 -1.48
CA PRO A 21 9.15 8.56 -2.75
C PRO A 21 8.03 8.46 -3.78
N ALA A 22 7.28 7.36 -3.82
CA ALA A 22 6.07 7.25 -4.62
C ALA A 22 5.07 8.34 -4.24
N LEU A 23 4.64 8.38 -2.97
CA LEU A 23 3.63 9.33 -2.51
C LEU A 23 4.05 10.79 -2.68
N GLU A 24 5.34 11.10 -2.54
CA GLU A 24 5.87 12.44 -2.81
C GLU A 24 5.52 12.92 -4.22
N ARG A 25 5.71 12.07 -5.24
CA ARG A 25 5.43 12.41 -6.65
C ARG A 25 3.95 12.64 -6.95
N TYR A 26 3.05 12.05 -6.18
CA TYR A 26 1.60 12.12 -6.43
C TYR A 26 0.85 13.08 -5.50
N GLY A 27 1.57 14.03 -4.87
CA GLY A 27 0.94 15.09 -4.08
C GLY A 27 1.53 15.29 -2.69
N GLY A 28 2.69 14.70 -2.38
CA GLY A 28 3.40 14.96 -1.14
C GLY A 28 2.86 14.20 0.07
N VAL A 29 3.75 13.95 1.03
CA VAL A 29 3.45 13.12 2.20
C VAL A 29 3.86 13.78 3.50
N VAL A 30 3.01 13.65 4.53
CA VAL A 30 3.41 13.82 5.93
C VAL A 30 3.60 12.43 6.50
N TYR A 31 4.80 12.14 7.00
CA TYR A 31 5.14 10.90 7.66
C TYR A 31 5.24 11.12 9.16
N ALA A 32 4.66 10.19 9.93
CA ALA A 32 4.80 10.09 11.37
C ALA A 32 5.21 8.66 11.73
N GLY A 33 6.43 8.48 12.20
CA GLY A 33 6.90 7.23 12.79
C GLY A 33 7.08 7.37 14.30
N GLN A 34 7.68 6.35 14.96
CA GLN A 34 7.84 6.33 16.42
C GLN A 34 8.60 7.53 17.01
N ARG A 35 9.61 8.05 16.30
CA ARG A 35 10.53 9.08 16.82
C ARG A 35 10.62 10.33 15.96
N GLN A 36 9.99 10.33 14.79
CA GLN A 36 10.17 11.39 13.81
C GLN A 36 8.86 11.66 13.10
N ILE A 37 8.56 12.94 12.94
CA ILE A 37 7.48 13.42 12.11
C ILE A 37 8.12 14.41 11.14
N PHE A 38 7.91 14.19 9.84
CA PHE A 38 8.46 15.05 8.81
C PHE A 38 7.54 15.10 7.60
N ARG A 39 7.73 16.12 6.77
CA ARG A 39 6.98 16.34 5.54
C ARG A 39 7.92 16.27 4.34
N ILE A 40 7.50 15.54 3.31
CA ILE A 40 8.18 15.46 2.01
C ILE A 40 7.28 16.11 0.95
N THR A 41 7.24 17.45 0.99
CA THR A 41 6.62 18.35 -0.01
C THR A 41 6.70 19.80 0.49
N THR A 42 6.67 20.75 -0.44
CA THR A 42 6.52 22.19 -0.17
C THR A 42 5.04 22.64 -0.17
N GLU A 43 4.14 21.84 -0.73
CA GLU A 43 2.71 22.14 -0.89
C GLU A 43 1.82 21.45 0.15
N LYS A 44 0.50 21.53 -0.03
CA LYS A 44 -0.49 20.84 0.81
C LYS A 44 -0.39 19.31 0.55
N PRO A 45 -0.07 18.49 1.56
CA PRO A 45 0.15 17.06 1.37
C PRO A 45 -1.15 16.33 1.03
N ALA A 46 -1.09 15.47 0.01
CA ALA A 46 -2.17 14.57 -0.36
C ALA A 46 -2.25 13.34 0.55
N PHE A 47 -1.13 12.95 1.16
CA PHE A 47 -1.00 11.71 1.95
C PHE A 47 -0.52 11.96 3.38
N PHE A 48 -1.03 11.15 4.30
CA PHE A 48 -0.50 11.01 5.66
C PHE A 48 -0.14 9.54 5.90
N VAL A 49 1.11 9.28 6.28
CA VAL A 49 1.62 7.94 6.59
C VAL A 49 1.93 7.86 8.08
N PHE A 50 1.26 6.96 8.78
CA PHE A 50 1.59 6.60 10.16
C PHE A 50 2.30 5.24 10.19
N ASP A 51 3.54 5.20 10.65
CA ASP A 51 4.40 4.02 10.69
C ASP A 51 4.53 3.50 12.12
N CYS A 52 3.97 2.32 12.37
CA CYS A 52 3.74 1.78 13.70
C CYS A 52 4.08 0.28 13.77
N GLU A 53 4.52 -0.19 14.93
CA GLU A 53 4.76 -1.62 15.16
C GLU A 53 3.48 -2.37 15.53
N HIS A 54 2.56 -1.64 16.17
CA HIS A 54 1.27 -2.13 16.61
C HIS A 54 0.17 -1.26 16.02
N ILE A 55 -0.92 -1.91 15.66
CA ILE A 55 -2.10 -1.24 15.13
C ILE A 55 -2.68 -0.34 16.24
N PRO A 56 -2.76 0.99 16.04
CA PRO A 56 -3.29 1.89 17.04
C PRO A 56 -4.81 1.75 17.17
N GLU A 57 -5.42 2.47 18.12
CA GLU A 57 -6.86 2.70 18.07
C GLU A 57 -7.20 3.55 16.82
N ILE A 58 -8.14 3.06 16.01
CA ILE A 58 -8.48 3.68 14.73
C ILE A 58 -9.91 4.22 14.77
N SER A 59 -10.01 5.55 14.77
CA SER A 59 -11.26 6.31 14.60
C SER A 59 -11.22 7.08 13.27
N LEU A 60 -11.10 6.35 12.16
CA LEU A 60 -11.12 6.89 10.81
C LEU A 60 -12.41 6.44 10.11
N ASP A 61 -12.87 7.19 9.11
CA ASP A 61 -14.00 6.73 8.27
C ASP A 61 -13.52 5.80 7.15
N LYS A 62 -12.29 6.02 6.69
CA LYS A 62 -11.61 5.27 5.63
C LYS A 62 -10.10 5.43 5.73
N GLY A 63 -9.38 4.45 5.22
CA GLY A 63 -7.93 4.47 5.19
C GLY A 63 -7.38 3.17 4.63
N ILE A 64 -6.07 3.15 4.43
CA ILE A 64 -5.33 1.94 4.05
C ILE A 64 -4.52 1.45 5.23
N LEU A 65 -4.59 0.15 5.52
CA LEU A 65 -3.66 -0.54 6.40
C LEU A 65 -2.73 -1.41 5.55
N LEU A 66 -1.48 -0.99 5.40
CA LEU A 66 -0.44 -1.73 4.70
C LEU A 66 0.42 -2.49 5.71
N PHE A 67 0.35 -3.83 5.65
CA PHE A 67 1.16 -4.70 6.49
C PHE A 67 2.56 -4.84 5.92
N LYS A 68 3.57 -4.52 6.73
CA LYS A 68 4.95 -4.94 6.47
C LYS A 68 5.06 -6.45 6.59
N ASN A 69 6.01 -7.05 5.88
CA ASN A 69 6.25 -8.50 5.98
C ASN A 69 6.80 -8.92 7.35
N SER A 70 7.42 -7.98 8.06
CA SER A 70 7.84 -8.11 9.46
C SER A 70 6.69 -8.07 10.47
N PHE A 71 5.44 -7.88 10.03
CA PHE A 71 4.30 -7.79 10.93
C PHE A 71 4.19 -9.02 11.86
N ALA A 72 4.07 -8.73 13.15
CA ALA A 72 4.04 -9.73 14.20
C ALA A 72 3.11 -9.26 15.31
N GLU A 73 1.80 -9.30 15.06
CA GLU A 73 0.83 -8.99 16.10
C GLU A 73 0.92 -10.02 17.22
N LYS A 74 0.97 -9.54 18.46
CA LYS A 74 1.01 -10.38 19.67
C LYS A 74 -0.32 -10.38 20.42
N THR A 75 -1.26 -9.52 20.00
CA THR A 75 -2.48 -9.18 20.73
C THR A 75 -3.69 -9.19 19.80
N GLU A 76 -4.81 -9.72 20.27
CA GLU A 76 -6.07 -9.64 19.54
C GLU A 76 -6.47 -8.17 19.37
N THR A 77 -6.48 -7.70 18.13
CA THR A 77 -6.87 -6.35 17.77
C THR A 77 -8.06 -6.43 16.83
N MET A 78 -9.17 -5.78 17.18
CA MET A 78 -10.30 -5.66 16.26
C MET A 78 -10.00 -4.56 15.25
N LEU A 79 -9.96 -4.94 13.98
CA LEU A 79 -9.80 -4.00 12.88
C LEU A 79 -11.16 -3.43 12.46
N PRO A 80 -11.27 -2.10 12.27
CA PRO A 80 -12.46 -1.52 11.70
C PRO A 80 -12.71 -2.01 10.27
N ALA A 81 -13.93 -2.49 9.99
CA ALA A 81 -14.29 -3.10 8.70
C ALA A 81 -14.19 -2.16 7.48
N HIS A 82 -14.03 -0.85 7.68
CA HIS A 82 -13.94 0.15 6.62
C HIS A 82 -12.50 0.40 6.12
N LEU A 83 -11.49 -0.21 6.75
CA LEU A 83 -10.10 -0.07 6.30
C LEU A 83 -9.81 -1.01 5.14
N CYS A 84 -9.22 -0.47 4.07
CA CYS A 84 -8.70 -1.31 3.00
C CYS A 84 -7.32 -1.85 3.40
N CYS A 85 -7.22 -3.16 3.55
CA CYS A 85 -6.02 -3.82 4.03
C CYS A 85 -5.17 -4.34 2.87
N ILE A 86 -3.87 -4.07 2.88
CA ILE A 86 -2.91 -4.53 1.87
C ILE A 86 -1.86 -5.41 2.54
N LEU A 87 -1.61 -6.59 1.99
CA LEU A 87 -0.58 -7.51 2.48
C LEU A 87 0.05 -8.32 1.35
N GLU A 88 1.30 -8.75 1.53
CA GLU A 88 1.87 -9.80 0.69
C GLU A 88 1.14 -11.12 0.95
N SER A 89 0.87 -11.91 -0.10
CA SER A 89 0.15 -13.19 0.04
C SER A 89 0.86 -14.23 0.92
N SER A 90 2.17 -14.10 1.13
CA SER A 90 2.96 -14.93 2.05
C SER A 90 2.84 -14.49 3.52
N ASN A 91 2.25 -13.33 3.80
CA ASN A 91 2.10 -12.80 5.15
C ASN A 91 0.95 -13.48 5.90
N HIS A 92 1.17 -14.72 6.31
CA HIS A 92 0.17 -15.54 7.01
C HIS A 92 -0.31 -14.93 8.33
N ARG A 93 0.52 -14.11 8.99
CA ARG A 93 0.15 -13.43 10.25
C ARG A 93 -0.87 -12.33 10.01
N ALA A 94 -0.62 -11.45 9.03
CA ALA A 94 -1.60 -10.45 8.62
C ALA A 94 -2.88 -11.11 8.09
N ALA A 95 -2.75 -12.17 7.30
CA ALA A 95 -3.90 -12.92 6.79
C ALA A 95 -4.77 -13.49 7.93
N ALA A 96 -4.17 -14.07 8.97
CA ALA A 96 -4.88 -14.60 10.13
C ALA A 96 -5.68 -13.54 10.88
N LEU A 97 -5.10 -12.34 11.08
CA LEU A 97 -5.79 -11.20 11.70
C LEU A 97 -7.01 -10.77 10.87
N LEU A 98 -6.88 -10.76 9.55
CA LEU A 98 -7.92 -10.26 8.65
C LEU A 98 -9.10 -11.20 8.46
N GLN A 99 -8.96 -12.50 8.75
CA GLN A 99 -10.04 -13.50 8.60
C GLN A 99 -11.32 -13.13 9.34
N GLN A 100 -11.21 -12.37 10.43
CA GLN A 100 -12.35 -12.00 11.29
C GLN A 100 -12.74 -10.52 11.19
N SER A 101 -12.04 -9.74 10.36
CA SER A 101 -12.15 -8.27 10.34
C SER A 101 -13.31 -7.72 9.49
N GLY A 102 -13.80 -8.50 8.51
CA GLY A 102 -14.74 -8.02 7.49
C GLY A 102 -14.18 -6.92 6.57
N SER A 103 -12.90 -6.56 6.72
CA SER A 103 -12.24 -5.51 5.94
C SER A 103 -11.96 -5.96 4.50
N PRO A 104 -12.05 -5.08 3.50
CA PRO A 104 -11.57 -5.36 2.15
C PRO A 104 -10.08 -5.69 2.17
N VAL A 105 -9.69 -6.80 1.55
CA VAL A 105 -8.30 -7.27 1.52
C VAL A 105 -7.75 -7.29 0.10
N ILE A 106 -6.65 -6.58 -0.09
CA ILE A 106 -5.86 -6.54 -1.32
C ILE A 106 -4.56 -7.29 -1.08
N THR A 107 -4.44 -8.47 -1.67
CA THR A 107 -3.19 -9.21 -1.65
C THR A 107 -2.30 -8.80 -2.81
N TYR A 108 -0.99 -8.75 -2.60
CA TYR A 108 -0.02 -8.61 -3.68
C TYR A 108 1.03 -9.72 -3.68
N GLY A 109 1.61 -9.97 -4.84
CA GLY A 109 2.69 -10.94 -4.99
C GLY A 109 3.03 -11.22 -6.46
N MET A 110 3.37 -12.48 -6.75
CA MET A 110 3.76 -12.95 -8.08
C MET A 110 2.83 -14.05 -8.60
N SER A 111 1.70 -14.29 -7.92
CA SER A 111 0.70 -15.28 -8.31
C SER A 111 -0.49 -14.61 -8.97
N ALA A 112 -1.10 -15.27 -9.97
CA ALA A 112 -2.40 -14.86 -10.50
C ALA A 112 -3.54 -14.92 -9.46
N ARG A 113 -3.30 -15.56 -8.30
CA ARG A 113 -4.23 -15.53 -7.15
C ARG A 113 -4.13 -14.24 -6.34
N ASP A 114 -3.09 -13.44 -6.53
CA ASP A 114 -2.94 -12.16 -5.84
C ASP A 114 -3.87 -11.12 -6.46
N THR A 115 -4.36 -10.16 -5.68
CA THR A 115 -5.20 -9.09 -6.25
C THR A 115 -4.36 -8.22 -7.18
N LEU A 116 -3.11 -7.94 -6.80
CA LEU A 116 -2.13 -7.28 -7.64
C LEU A 116 -0.89 -8.16 -7.82
N THR A 117 -0.50 -8.42 -9.06
CA THR A 117 0.67 -9.26 -9.36
C THR A 117 1.63 -8.55 -10.31
N ALA A 118 2.93 -8.82 -10.16
CA ALA A 118 3.90 -8.49 -11.19
C ALA A 118 3.80 -9.52 -12.31
N SER A 119 3.45 -9.10 -13.52
CA SER A 119 3.20 -9.99 -14.67
C SER A 119 4.41 -10.12 -15.58
N SER A 120 5.04 -9.01 -15.95
CA SER A 120 6.19 -9.00 -16.86
C SER A 120 7.08 -7.77 -16.65
N MET A 121 8.15 -7.70 -17.43
CA MET A 121 9.01 -6.53 -17.55
C MET A 121 9.14 -6.17 -19.03
N GLU A 122 8.84 -4.92 -19.37
CA GLU A 122 8.94 -4.38 -20.71
C GLU A 122 9.97 -3.27 -20.73
N ARG A 123 11.14 -3.57 -21.31
CA ARG A 123 12.31 -2.67 -21.31
C ARG A 123 12.69 -2.30 -19.87
N ASP A 124 12.46 -1.04 -19.48
CA ASP A 124 12.77 -0.47 -18.15
C ASP A 124 11.52 -0.26 -17.28
N ARG A 125 10.36 -0.77 -17.71
CA ARG A 125 9.09 -0.70 -16.98
C ARG A 125 8.65 -2.09 -16.55
N MET A 126 8.07 -2.21 -15.37
CA MET A 126 7.38 -3.41 -14.93
C MET A 126 5.91 -3.32 -15.34
N VAL A 127 5.33 -4.44 -15.74
CA VAL A 127 3.89 -4.55 -15.95
C VAL A 127 3.29 -5.18 -14.71
N PHE A 128 2.38 -4.47 -14.06
CA PHE A 128 1.58 -4.98 -12.96
C PHE A 128 0.15 -5.19 -13.43
N SER A 129 -0.47 -6.24 -12.91
CA SER A 129 -1.80 -6.66 -13.31
C SER A 129 -2.71 -6.68 -12.10
N LEU A 130 -3.78 -5.89 -12.17
CA LEU A 130 -4.91 -5.99 -11.25
C LEU A 130 -5.78 -7.18 -11.71
N GLN A 131 -5.82 -8.24 -10.91
CA GLN A 131 -6.44 -9.52 -11.28
C GLN A 131 -7.95 -9.60 -11.00
N ARG A 132 -8.49 -8.66 -10.22
CA ARG A 132 -9.91 -8.61 -9.82
C ARG A 132 -10.32 -7.18 -9.52
N SER A 133 -11.61 -6.90 -9.61
CA SER A 133 -12.11 -5.56 -9.40
C SER A 133 -11.89 -5.11 -7.95
N VAL A 134 -11.46 -3.86 -7.77
CA VAL A 134 -11.22 -3.25 -6.45
C VAL A 134 -11.92 -1.91 -6.37
N THR A 135 -12.43 -1.57 -5.19
CA THR A 135 -13.02 -0.25 -4.94
C THR A 135 -11.97 0.66 -4.30
N THR A 136 -11.72 1.83 -4.90
CA THR A 136 -10.80 2.83 -4.35
C THR A 136 -11.39 3.50 -3.09
N LEU A 137 -10.55 4.23 -2.35
CA LEU A 137 -11.00 5.08 -1.24
C LEU A 137 -11.93 6.23 -1.68
N THR A 138 -12.03 6.51 -2.98
CA THR A 138 -12.99 7.46 -3.56
C THR A 138 -14.32 6.81 -3.91
N GLY A 139 -14.45 5.49 -3.79
CA GLY A 139 -15.65 4.74 -4.14
C GLY A 139 -15.71 4.32 -5.62
N THR A 140 -14.64 4.54 -6.39
CA THR A 140 -14.57 4.15 -7.79
C THR A 140 -14.28 2.65 -7.90
N LEU A 141 -15.08 1.93 -8.69
CA LEU A 141 -14.78 0.54 -9.03
C LEU A 141 -13.75 0.49 -10.16
N LEU A 142 -12.61 -0.14 -9.91
CA LEU A 142 -11.59 -0.42 -10.90
C LEU A 142 -11.74 -1.85 -11.38
N GLU A 143 -11.90 -2.05 -12.68
CA GLU A 143 -11.93 -3.37 -13.32
C GLU A 143 -10.51 -3.94 -13.51
N PRO A 144 -10.36 -5.27 -13.66
CA PRO A 144 -9.07 -5.90 -13.95
C PRO A 144 -8.39 -5.27 -15.17
N HIS A 145 -7.15 -4.85 -15.01
CA HIS A 145 -6.35 -4.26 -16.07
C HIS A 145 -4.86 -4.34 -15.75
N ASP A 146 -4.05 -4.16 -16.79
CA ASP A 146 -2.60 -4.01 -16.68
C ASP A 146 -2.22 -2.54 -16.65
N PHE A 147 -1.17 -2.21 -15.91
CA PHE A 147 -0.59 -0.89 -15.87
C PHE A 147 0.93 -0.96 -15.68
N PHE A 148 1.62 0.08 -16.13
CA PHE A 148 3.08 0.15 -16.04
C PHE A 148 3.53 0.72 -14.70
N VAL A 149 4.68 0.26 -14.22
CA VAL A 149 5.42 0.87 -13.11
C VAL A 149 6.89 1.03 -13.51
N THR A 150 7.35 2.27 -13.55
CA THR A 150 8.75 2.62 -13.78
C THR A 150 9.46 2.78 -12.44
N SER A 151 10.52 2.00 -12.22
CA SER A 151 11.34 2.07 -11.02
C SER A 151 12.36 3.20 -11.11
N CYS A 152 12.25 4.23 -10.28
CA CYS A 152 13.18 5.36 -10.24
C CYS A 152 14.37 5.12 -9.30
N SER A 153 14.27 4.17 -8.37
CA SER A 153 15.30 3.87 -7.38
C SER A 153 15.98 2.51 -7.60
N GLY A 154 15.69 1.82 -8.71
CA GLY A 154 16.15 0.44 -8.95
C GLY A 154 15.50 -0.60 -8.03
N ALA A 155 14.41 -0.24 -7.34
CA ALA A 155 13.63 -1.13 -6.51
C ALA A 155 13.00 -2.25 -7.35
N GLY A 156 12.95 -3.46 -6.81
CA GLY A 156 12.39 -4.63 -7.49
C GLY A 156 10.87 -4.76 -7.33
N PRO A 157 10.23 -5.69 -8.06
CA PRO A 157 8.76 -5.81 -8.10
C PRO A 157 8.09 -5.91 -6.73
N ARG A 158 8.65 -6.71 -5.81
CA ARG A 158 8.11 -6.88 -4.44
C ARG A 158 8.08 -5.59 -3.62
N GLN A 159 8.99 -4.65 -3.89
CA GLN A 159 9.02 -3.35 -3.20
C GLN A 159 8.05 -2.35 -3.83
N LEU A 160 7.85 -2.45 -5.13
CA LEU A 160 7.01 -1.53 -5.90
C LEU A 160 5.52 -1.87 -5.82
N LEU A 161 5.16 -3.16 -5.79
CA LEU A 161 3.78 -3.64 -5.69
C LEU A 161 2.97 -2.98 -4.56
N PRO A 162 3.44 -2.94 -3.30
CA PRO A 162 2.68 -2.30 -2.22
C PRO A 162 2.51 -0.80 -2.44
N ALA A 163 3.53 -0.10 -2.98
CA ALA A 163 3.43 1.32 -3.28
C ALA A 163 2.43 1.60 -4.41
N ALA A 164 2.47 0.80 -5.48
CA ALA A 164 1.52 0.86 -6.58
C ALA A 164 0.08 0.56 -6.10
N ALA A 165 -0.11 -0.45 -5.25
CA ALA A 165 -1.41 -0.77 -4.67
C ALA A 165 -1.97 0.41 -3.85
N VAL A 166 -1.13 1.08 -3.05
CA VAL A 166 -1.54 2.26 -2.30
C VAL A 166 -1.98 3.39 -3.23
N LEU A 167 -1.20 3.71 -4.27
CA LEU A 167 -1.53 4.76 -5.24
C LEU A 167 -2.86 4.47 -5.95
N LEU A 168 -3.03 3.22 -6.42
CA LEU A 168 -4.23 2.75 -7.09
C LEU A 168 -5.47 2.90 -6.20
N LEU A 169 -5.40 2.43 -4.95
CA LEU A 169 -6.50 2.55 -3.99
C LEU A 169 -6.77 3.99 -3.55
N CYS A 170 -5.76 4.86 -3.57
CA CYS A 170 -5.95 6.28 -3.33
C CYS A 170 -6.64 7.01 -4.50
N GLY A 171 -6.89 6.32 -5.62
CA GLY A 171 -7.54 6.88 -6.81
C GLY A 171 -6.57 7.60 -7.75
N MET A 172 -5.26 7.33 -7.65
CA MET A 172 -4.29 7.87 -8.61
C MET A 172 -4.40 7.13 -9.93
N GLU A 173 -4.44 7.86 -11.04
CA GLU A 173 -4.61 7.28 -12.37
C GLU A 173 -3.43 6.38 -12.75
N SER A 174 -3.73 5.11 -13.05
CA SER A 174 -2.78 4.08 -13.53
C SER A 174 -2.70 3.99 -15.06
N SER A 175 -3.55 4.74 -15.77
CA SER A 175 -3.65 4.69 -17.23
C SER A 175 -2.47 5.41 -17.92
N GLY A 176 -2.27 5.15 -19.21
CA GLY A 176 -1.22 5.81 -19.99
C GLY A 176 0.19 5.37 -19.60
N ASP A 177 0.99 6.29 -19.06
CA ASP A 177 2.39 6.04 -18.68
C ASP A 177 2.56 5.20 -17.40
N GLY A 178 1.46 4.99 -16.66
CA GLY A 178 1.47 4.25 -15.40
C GLY A 178 2.16 5.01 -14.27
N TYR A 179 2.70 4.29 -13.28
CA TYR A 179 3.32 4.91 -12.12
C TYR A 179 4.84 5.05 -12.24
N HIS A 180 5.38 6.17 -11.78
CA HIS A 180 6.81 6.37 -11.52
C HIS A 180 7.11 6.27 -10.02
N ILE A 181 7.78 5.20 -9.58
CA ILE A 181 8.05 4.87 -8.16
C ILE A 181 9.55 4.71 -7.91
#